data_AF-A0A1C5DVP1-F1
#
_entry.id   AF-A0A1C5DVP1-F1
#
_cell.length_a   1.000
_cell.length_b   1.000
_cell.length_c   1.000
_cell.angle_alpha   90.00
_cell.angle_beta   90.00
_cell.angle_gamma   90.00
#
_symmetry.space_group_name_H-M   'P 1'
#
loop_
_entity.id
_entity.type
_entity.pdbx_description
1 polymer ?
#
loop_
_entity_poly.entity_id
_entity_poly.type
_entity_poly.pdbx_seq_one_letter_code
_entity_poly.pdbx_strand_id
1 'polypeptide(L)'
;MFVRSGCGVELTAPMSRVALPVHTHHGGWEQLHPPLMEPATYAVEPIPTGPPWRRWQEIGADAAARQEVFAPAYSVSFGARNRIVIAPGDSRSMTVIPDKCEGYCQGVDGRAGPDLACAGCGRAVVIRLDDCGMWQMVWLEPEAVVRRPSGLPAGPPPDWDDLERADHRVPPVEPDGSWSRRWEAALGVALAHLVAVTEDRPVDLPAGPVAELLGHAVGRYLPTGPRPGAWSLRLAGPGIHPPRPRPDVLLVPRHPLTGAPWRPPGDAGAVVPLDSGVWAYLAAPGEISPTPATGSSRRASCATTTPCRRAPGAR
;
A
#
# COMPACT_ATOMS: atom_id res chain seq x y z
N MET A 1 5.06 17.60 14.89
CA MET A 1 3.97 17.14 15.77
C MET A 1 2.67 17.82 15.37
N PHE A 2 1.53 17.21 15.70
CA PHE A 2 0.21 17.83 15.56
C PHE A 2 -0.35 18.18 16.94
N VAL A 3 -0.94 19.37 17.03
CA VAL A 3 -1.63 19.85 18.23
C VAL A 3 -3.08 20.14 17.90
N ARG A 4 -3.94 20.09 18.90
CA ARG A 4 -5.35 20.42 18.75
C ARG A 4 -5.52 21.91 18.46
N SER A 5 -6.25 22.23 17.39
CA SER A 5 -6.58 23.61 17.00
C SER A 5 -7.41 24.28 18.10
N GLY A 6 -6.88 25.29 18.79
CA GLY A 6 -7.58 26.01 19.86
C GLY A 6 -6.97 25.80 21.25
N CYS A 7 -7.03 24.60 21.83
CA CYS A 7 -6.45 24.37 23.17
C CYS A 7 -4.94 24.03 23.16
N GLY A 8 -4.35 23.76 21.98
CA GLY A 8 -2.91 23.57 21.84
C GLY A 8 -2.35 22.26 22.40
N VAL A 9 -3.20 21.38 22.96
CA VAL A 9 -2.79 20.07 23.48
C VAL A 9 -2.14 19.24 22.39
N GLU A 10 -1.01 18.62 22.71
CA GLU A 10 -0.30 17.71 21.81
C GLU A 10 -1.11 16.45 21.57
N LEU A 11 -1.37 16.16 20.30
CA LEU A 11 -2.16 15.02 19.86
C LEU A 11 -1.30 13.90 19.29
N THR A 12 -0.04 14.19 18.94
CA THR A 12 0.88 13.21 18.39
C THR A 12 2.28 13.39 18.94
N ALA A 13 3.08 12.31 18.86
CA ALA A 13 4.54 12.44 18.92
C ALA A 13 5.08 13.33 17.77
N PRO A 14 6.36 13.72 17.79
CA PRO A 14 7.07 14.22 16.61
C PRO A 14 7.04 13.19 15.48
N MET A 15 6.78 13.64 14.24
CA MET A 15 6.58 12.75 13.10
C MET A 15 7.13 13.36 11.81
N SER A 16 7.52 12.49 10.88
CA SER A 16 7.99 12.84 9.55
C SER A 16 6.90 12.55 8.50
N ARG A 17 6.83 13.39 7.46
CA ARG A 17 5.89 13.17 6.37
C ARG A 17 6.42 12.06 5.46
N VAL A 18 5.52 11.21 4.98
CA VAL A 18 5.77 10.24 3.89
C VAL A 18 4.64 10.30 2.86
N ALA A 19 4.80 9.58 1.75
CA ALA A 19 3.76 9.40 0.76
C ALA A 19 2.63 8.54 1.33
N LEU A 20 1.39 8.79 0.90
CA LEU A 20 0.28 7.92 1.25
C LEU A 20 0.50 6.51 0.65
N PRO A 21 0.47 5.44 1.46
CA PRO A 21 0.64 4.09 0.97
C PRO A 21 -0.40 3.73 -0.10
N VAL A 22 0.00 3.01 -1.16
CA VAL A 22 -0.95 2.61 -2.23
C VAL A 22 -2.09 1.72 -1.72
N HIS A 23 -1.87 1.05 -0.60
CA HIS A 23 -2.77 0.06 -0.02
C HIS A 23 -3.72 0.65 1.02
N THR A 24 -3.72 1.98 1.25
CA THR A 24 -4.58 2.65 2.25
C THR A 24 -6.04 2.24 2.20
N HIS A 25 -6.61 2.11 1.00
CA HIS A 25 -8.03 1.78 0.79
C HIS A 25 -8.27 0.31 0.46
N HIS A 26 -7.22 -0.51 0.46
CA HIS A 26 -7.35 -1.94 0.26
C HIS A 26 -7.75 -2.60 1.58
N GLY A 27 -8.69 -3.52 1.53
CA GLY A 27 -9.17 -4.26 2.69
C GLY A 27 -9.36 -5.74 2.37
N GLY A 28 -9.48 -6.55 3.41
CA GLY A 28 -9.66 -8.00 3.28
C GLY A 28 -10.60 -8.53 4.35
N TRP A 29 -11.76 -9.06 3.96
CA TRP A 29 -12.83 -9.48 4.87
C TRP A 29 -12.33 -10.39 6.02
N GLU A 30 -12.85 -10.17 7.23
CA GLU A 30 -12.62 -11.00 8.44
C GLU A 30 -11.14 -11.15 8.88
N GLN A 31 -10.23 -10.30 8.40
CA GLN A 31 -8.82 -10.35 8.79
C GLN A 31 -8.39 -9.07 9.50
N LEU A 32 -7.68 -9.21 10.61
CA LEU A 32 -7.02 -8.08 11.26
C LEU A 32 -5.76 -7.74 10.48
N HIS A 33 -5.63 -6.47 10.09
CA HIS A 33 -4.44 -5.96 9.41
C HIS A 33 -3.53 -5.25 10.42
N PRO A 34 -2.21 -5.21 10.18
CA PRO A 34 -1.31 -4.40 10.98
C PRO A 34 -1.58 -2.89 10.79
N PRO A 35 -0.88 -2.02 11.55
CA PRO A 35 -0.88 -0.59 11.29
C PRO A 35 -0.55 -0.26 9.83
N LEU A 36 -1.31 0.66 9.23
CA LEU A 36 -1.06 1.16 7.87
C LEU A 36 0.26 1.91 7.74
N MET A 37 0.58 2.69 8.77
CA MET A 37 1.69 3.62 8.78
C MET A 37 2.80 3.09 9.68
N GLU A 38 4.05 3.29 9.27
CA GLU A 38 5.20 3.08 10.13
C GLU A 38 5.18 4.07 11.31
N PRO A 39 5.67 3.67 12.50
CA PRO A 39 5.76 4.57 13.64
C PRO A 39 6.49 5.88 13.34
N ALA A 40 6.04 6.97 13.96
CA ALA A 40 6.57 8.32 13.76
C ALA A 40 6.50 8.85 12.31
N THR A 41 5.62 8.28 11.48
CA THR A 41 5.32 8.80 10.13
C THR A 41 3.88 9.24 9.98
N TYR A 42 3.64 10.20 9.08
CA TYR A 42 2.30 10.60 8.69
C TYR A 42 2.18 10.79 7.18
N ALA A 43 1.00 10.54 6.65
CA ALA A 43 0.64 10.88 5.27
C ALA A 43 -0.61 11.75 5.24
N VAL A 44 -0.87 12.37 4.09
CA VAL A 44 -2.06 13.21 3.86
C VAL A 44 -2.85 12.59 2.72
N GLU A 45 -4.13 12.36 2.97
CA GLU A 45 -5.09 11.87 1.97
C GLU A 45 -5.72 13.06 1.24
N PRO A 46 -5.38 13.31 -0.04
CA PRO A 46 -5.94 14.43 -0.79
C PRO A 46 -7.44 14.27 -1.12
N ILE A 47 -7.95 13.05 -1.21
CA ILE A 47 -9.35 12.79 -1.58
C ILE A 47 -10.27 12.85 -0.36
N PRO A 48 -11.58 13.08 -0.54
CA PRO A 48 -12.55 13.03 0.55
C PRO A 48 -12.58 11.63 1.15
N THR A 49 -12.42 11.53 2.47
CA THR A 49 -12.53 10.24 3.18
C THR A 49 -13.34 10.37 4.47
N GLY A 50 -13.97 9.28 4.89
CA GLY A 50 -14.84 9.24 6.06
C GLY A 50 -16.27 9.74 5.80
N PRO A 51 -17.08 9.88 6.85
CA PRO A 51 -18.45 10.36 6.72
C PRO A 51 -18.52 11.85 6.38
N PRO A 52 -19.66 12.31 5.81
CA PRO A 52 -20.84 11.53 5.47
C PRO A 52 -20.66 10.67 4.22
N TRP A 53 -21.28 9.48 4.22
CA TRP A 53 -21.30 8.56 3.09
C TRP A 53 -22.65 8.65 2.36
N ARG A 54 -22.64 8.65 1.03
CA ARG A 54 -23.86 8.68 0.21
C ARG A 54 -23.85 7.55 -0.81
N ARG A 55 -25.00 6.97 -1.14
CA ARG A 55 -25.04 5.86 -2.10
C ARG A 55 -24.74 6.35 -3.51
N TRP A 56 -24.02 5.55 -4.30
CA TRP A 56 -23.73 5.89 -5.68
C TRP A 56 -24.99 6.18 -6.50
N GLN A 57 -26.04 5.37 -6.31
CA GLN A 57 -27.32 5.52 -7.01
C GLN A 57 -28.00 6.86 -6.75
N GLU A 58 -27.73 7.50 -5.62
CA GLU A 58 -28.34 8.78 -5.23
C GLU A 58 -27.61 9.99 -5.82
N ILE A 59 -26.30 9.87 -6.03
CA ILE A 59 -25.46 11.01 -6.44
C ILE A 59 -25.14 11.00 -7.94
N GLY A 60 -25.15 9.82 -8.57
CA GLY A 60 -24.79 9.64 -9.97
C GLY A 60 -23.28 9.75 -10.25
N ALA A 61 -22.88 9.34 -11.46
CA ALA A 61 -21.48 9.25 -11.87
C ALA A 61 -20.75 10.60 -11.82
N ASP A 62 -21.38 11.69 -12.28
CA ASP A 62 -20.76 13.02 -12.31
C ASP A 62 -20.42 13.55 -10.91
N ALA A 63 -21.27 13.28 -9.93
CA ALA A 63 -21.01 13.69 -8.55
C ALA A 63 -19.94 12.83 -7.89
N ALA A 64 -19.92 11.53 -8.19
CA ALA A 64 -18.89 10.61 -7.73
C ALA A 64 -17.51 10.96 -8.32
N ALA A 65 -17.45 11.34 -9.61
CA ALA A 65 -16.22 11.78 -10.26
C ALA A 65 -15.62 13.03 -9.60
N ARG A 66 -16.45 13.97 -9.09
CA ARG A 66 -15.96 15.10 -8.29
C ARG A 66 -15.35 14.68 -6.94
N GLN A 67 -15.63 13.48 -6.47
CA GLN A 67 -15.00 12.86 -5.31
C GLN A 67 -13.87 11.88 -5.69
N GLU A 68 -13.39 11.91 -6.94
CA GLU A 68 -12.34 11.02 -7.46
C GLU A 68 -12.76 9.53 -7.53
N VAL A 69 -14.06 9.25 -7.61
CA VAL A 69 -14.59 7.88 -7.76
C VAL A 69 -15.17 7.71 -9.16
N PHE A 70 -14.50 6.88 -9.98
CA PHE A 70 -14.81 6.72 -11.41
C PHE A 70 -15.50 5.39 -11.76
N ALA A 71 -15.70 4.50 -10.79
CA ALA A 71 -16.39 3.23 -10.95
C ALA A 71 -17.49 3.08 -9.90
N PRO A 72 -18.59 2.36 -10.20
CA PRO A 72 -19.66 2.13 -9.25
C PRO A 72 -19.15 1.58 -7.92
N ALA A 73 -19.51 2.26 -6.84
CA ALA A 73 -19.20 1.85 -5.47
C ALA A 73 -20.50 1.76 -4.66
N TYR A 74 -20.49 1.02 -3.55
CA TYR A 74 -21.66 0.95 -2.66
C TYR A 74 -22.01 2.34 -2.10
N SER A 75 -21.00 3.06 -1.60
CA SER A 75 -21.10 4.41 -1.09
C SER A 75 -19.88 5.24 -1.50
N VAL A 76 -20.06 6.55 -1.54
CA VAL A 76 -19.03 7.55 -1.84
C VAL A 76 -18.89 8.48 -0.65
N SER A 77 -17.64 8.74 -0.26
CA SER A 77 -17.32 9.66 0.83
C SER A 77 -17.51 11.11 0.39
N PHE A 78 -18.14 11.90 1.26
CA PHE A 78 -18.19 13.36 1.22
C PHE A 78 -17.52 13.97 2.47
N GLY A 79 -16.63 13.20 3.10
CA GLY A 79 -15.89 13.65 4.26
C GLY A 79 -14.82 14.69 3.93
N ALA A 80 -14.07 15.08 4.95
CA ALA A 80 -13.00 16.07 4.80
C ALA A 80 -11.91 15.56 3.84
N ARG A 81 -11.39 16.48 3.02
CA ARG A 81 -10.16 16.31 2.24
C ARG A 81 -8.94 16.66 3.09
N ASN A 82 -7.78 16.17 2.69
CA ASN A 82 -6.51 16.43 3.38
C ASN A 82 -6.47 15.90 4.82
N ARG A 83 -7.20 14.83 5.10
CA ARG A 83 -7.08 14.13 6.38
C ARG A 83 -5.67 13.57 6.54
N ILE A 84 -5.20 13.54 7.77
CA ILE A 84 -3.83 13.12 8.10
C ILE A 84 -3.90 11.74 8.72
N VAL A 85 -3.25 10.75 8.11
CA VAL A 85 -3.16 9.41 8.69
C VAL A 85 -1.85 9.23 9.44
N ILE A 86 -1.96 8.57 10.60
CA ILE A 86 -0.85 8.17 11.47
C ILE A 86 -1.05 6.73 11.94
N ALA A 87 0.01 6.13 12.48
CA ALA A 87 -0.10 4.86 13.18
C ALA A 87 -0.86 5.06 14.50
N PRO A 88 -1.71 4.10 14.94
CA PRO A 88 -2.44 4.24 16.20
C PRO A 88 -1.55 4.53 17.40
N GLY A 89 -0.37 3.91 17.46
CA GLY A 89 0.60 4.09 18.55
C GLY A 89 1.19 5.49 18.66
N ASP A 90 1.05 6.34 17.65
CA ASP A 90 1.55 7.72 17.67
C ASP A 90 0.54 8.73 18.24
N SER A 91 -0.67 8.28 18.55
CA SER A 91 -1.74 9.10 19.14
C SER A 91 -1.44 9.41 20.61
N ARG A 92 -1.67 10.65 21.03
CA ARG A 92 -1.44 11.12 22.42
C ARG A 92 -2.59 11.99 22.91
N SER A 93 -2.79 12.02 24.23
CA SER A 93 -3.71 12.96 24.90
C SER A 93 -5.13 12.94 24.34
N MET A 94 -5.64 11.75 24.03
CA MET A 94 -7.00 11.54 23.54
C MET A 94 -7.76 10.56 24.43
N THR A 95 -9.07 10.77 24.55
CA THR A 95 -9.99 9.84 25.18
C THR A 95 -10.95 9.29 24.14
N VAL A 96 -11.36 8.04 24.34
CA VAL A 96 -12.40 7.40 23.54
C VAL A 96 -13.74 8.08 23.79
N ILE A 97 -14.57 8.20 22.74
CA ILE A 97 -15.98 8.57 22.80
C ILE A 97 -16.80 7.28 22.63
N PRO A 98 -17.24 6.62 23.73
CA PRO A 98 -17.81 5.28 23.66
C PRO A 98 -18.99 5.15 22.68
N ASP A 99 -19.87 6.15 22.65
CA ASP A 99 -21.05 6.21 21.77
C ASP A 99 -20.71 6.23 20.28
N LYS A 100 -19.44 6.35 19.91
CA LYS A 100 -18.95 6.39 18.53
C LYS A 100 -17.98 5.26 18.18
N CYS A 101 -17.73 4.35 19.12
CA CYS A 101 -16.84 3.21 18.93
C CYS A 101 -17.59 1.94 18.49
N GLU A 102 -18.68 2.11 17.75
CA GLU A 102 -19.30 1.02 17.03
C GLU A 102 -18.51 0.73 15.74
N GLY A 103 -18.64 -0.49 15.25
CA GLY A 103 -18.21 -0.86 13.91
C GLY A 103 -19.04 -2.00 13.36
N TYR A 104 -18.56 -2.58 12.28
CA TYR A 104 -19.34 -3.55 11.52
C TYR A 104 -19.08 -4.99 11.95
N CYS A 105 -17.82 -5.31 12.27
CA CYS A 105 -17.36 -6.69 12.39
C CYS A 105 -16.80 -7.00 13.79
N GLN A 106 -15.56 -6.59 14.07
CA GLN A 106 -14.80 -6.91 15.28
C GLN A 106 -14.27 -5.68 16.02
N GLY A 107 -14.46 -4.47 15.50
CA GLY A 107 -13.97 -3.27 16.17
C GLY A 107 -14.59 -1.98 15.68
N VAL A 108 -13.78 -0.93 15.50
CA VAL A 108 -14.25 0.44 15.22
C VAL A 108 -13.96 0.80 13.77
N ASP A 109 -14.98 1.21 13.02
CA ASP A 109 -14.85 1.50 11.59
C ASP A 109 -14.99 2.98 11.21
N GLY A 110 -15.11 3.85 12.21
CA GLY A 110 -15.17 5.30 12.02
C GLY A 110 -16.42 5.81 11.31
N ARG A 111 -17.45 4.98 11.11
CA ARG A 111 -18.70 5.39 10.41
C ARG A 111 -19.42 6.55 11.07
N ALA A 112 -19.31 6.68 12.40
CA ALA A 112 -19.93 7.74 13.21
C ALA A 112 -19.10 9.05 13.23
N GLY A 113 -18.02 9.12 12.46
CA GLY A 113 -17.10 10.25 12.42
C GLY A 113 -16.10 10.20 13.58
N PRO A 114 -15.57 11.36 14.03
CA PRO A 114 -14.58 11.42 15.09
C PRO A 114 -15.03 10.71 16.36
N ASP A 115 -14.30 9.65 16.73
CA ASP A 115 -14.52 8.71 17.84
C ASP A 115 -13.50 8.88 18.98
N LEU A 116 -12.48 9.72 18.76
CA LEU A 116 -11.52 10.15 19.78
C LEU A 116 -11.62 11.66 20.01
N ALA A 117 -11.67 12.04 21.29
CA ALA A 117 -11.70 13.42 21.76
C ALA A 117 -10.39 13.85 22.42
N CYS A 118 -10.05 15.13 22.28
CA CYS A 118 -8.90 15.71 22.98
C CYS A 118 -9.11 15.69 24.50
N ALA A 119 -8.18 15.10 25.26
CA ALA A 119 -8.28 14.99 26.71
C ALA A 119 -8.33 16.34 27.44
N GLY A 120 -7.79 17.41 26.85
CA GLY A 120 -7.78 18.73 27.49
C GLY A 120 -9.03 19.58 27.26
N CYS A 121 -9.78 19.37 26.17
CA CYS A 121 -10.96 20.21 25.87
C CYS A 121 -12.22 19.42 25.48
N GLY A 122 -12.16 18.09 25.45
CA GLY A 122 -13.28 17.20 25.16
C GLY A 122 -13.79 17.22 23.71
N ARG A 123 -13.22 18.03 22.82
CA ARG A 123 -13.66 18.09 21.42
C ARG A 123 -13.19 16.87 20.64
N ALA A 124 -14.10 16.27 19.89
CA ALA A 124 -13.80 15.19 18.95
C ALA A 124 -12.87 15.72 17.84
N VAL A 125 -11.79 14.99 17.56
CA VAL A 125 -10.66 15.49 16.75
C VAL A 125 -10.15 14.46 15.74
N VAL A 126 -10.47 13.19 15.95
CA VAL A 126 -9.79 12.06 15.31
C VAL A 126 -10.77 10.92 15.09
N ILE A 127 -10.60 10.21 13.98
CA ILE A 127 -11.25 8.93 13.68
C ILE A 127 -10.21 7.81 13.80
N ARG A 128 -10.43 6.83 14.66
CA ARG A 128 -9.67 5.58 14.69
C ARG A 128 -10.39 4.53 13.84
N LEU A 129 -9.61 3.79 13.06
CA LEU A 129 -10.07 2.57 12.40
C LEU A 129 -9.26 1.40 12.92
N ASP A 130 -9.98 0.39 13.39
CA ASP A 130 -9.48 -0.84 13.96
C ASP A 130 -10.62 -1.86 13.90
N ASP A 131 -11.06 -2.20 12.69
CA ASP A 131 -12.09 -3.22 12.43
C ASP A 131 -11.54 -4.26 11.46
N CYS A 132 -12.17 -5.43 11.42
CA CYS A 132 -11.79 -6.50 10.52
C CYS A 132 -11.84 -6.01 9.07
N GLY A 133 -10.82 -6.37 8.31
CA GLY A 133 -10.65 -6.02 6.92
C GLY A 133 -10.27 -4.59 6.61
N MET A 134 -9.88 -3.82 7.62
CA MET A 134 -9.24 -2.52 7.43
C MET A 134 -7.86 -2.51 8.08
N TRP A 135 -6.96 -1.70 7.52
CA TRP A 135 -5.72 -1.35 8.19
C TRP A 135 -6.00 -0.64 9.51
N GLN A 136 -5.17 -0.91 10.52
CA GLN A 136 -5.21 -0.14 11.75
C GLN A 136 -4.64 1.26 11.47
N MET A 137 -5.45 2.29 11.68
CA MET A 137 -5.03 3.66 11.35
C MET A 137 -5.81 4.69 12.15
N VAL A 138 -5.25 5.89 12.21
CA VAL A 138 -5.86 7.03 12.88
C VAL A 138 -5.85 8.23 11.93
N TRP A 139 -7.02 8.77 11.64
CA TRP A 139 -7.21 9.98 10.83
C TRP A 139 -7.43 11.19 11.71
N LEU A 140 -6.52 12.15 11.64
CA LEU A 140 -6.72 13.47 12.23
C LEU A 140 -7.61 14.32 11.31
N GLU A 141 -8.64 14.93 11.89
CA GLU A 141 -9.48 15.88 11.17
C GLU A 141 -8.67 17.15 10.87
N PRO A 142 -8.56 17.56 9.60
CA PRO A 142 -7.64 18.63 9.17
C PRO A 142 -7.96 19.99 9.83
N GLU A 143 -9.24 20.28 10.05
CA GLU A 143 -9.67 21.52 10.72
C GLU A 143 -9.50 21.48 12.25
N ALA A 144 -9.35 20.27 12.80
CA ALA A 144 -9.25 20.06 14.24
C ALA A 144 -7.81 20.10 14.75
N VAL A 145 -6.82 20.08 13.85
CA VAL A 145 -5.39 20.01 14.19
C VAL A 145 -4.56 21.07 13.48
N VAL A 146 -3.43 21.44 14.09
CA VAL A 146 -2.43 22.33 13.50
C VAL A 146 -1.07 21.66 13.62
N ARG A 147 -0.29 21.69 12.54
CA ARG A 147 1.11 21.21 12.58
C ARG A 147 1.98 22.22 13.30
N ARG A 148 2.76 21.76 14.28
CA ARG A 148 3.78 22.56 14.97
C ARG A 148 5.17 21.95 14.81
N PRO A 149 6.22 22.78 14.68
CA PRO A 149 7.59 22.32 14.82
C PRO A 149 7.78 21.66 16.18
N SER A 150 8.38 20.48 16.22
CA SER A 150 8.66 19.77 17.47
C SER A 150 9.94 20.24 18.17
N GLY A 151 10.74 21.11 17.54
CA GLY A 151 12.07 21.51 18.04
C GLY A 151 13.14 20.41 17.98
N LEU A 152 12.74 19.14 17.80
CA LEU A 152 13.65 18.03 17.57
C LEU A 152 14.22 18.05 16.14
N PRO A 153 15.49 17.65 15.94
CA PRO A 153 16.05 17.46 14.62
C PRO A 153 15.21 16.45 13.83
N ALA A 154 14.83 16.81 12.61
CA ALA A 154 14.29 15.83 11.67
C ALA A 154 15.45 14.93 11.20
N GLY A 155 15.23 13.62 11.15
CA GLY A 155 16.09 12.74 10.36
C GLY A 155 16.08 13.15 8.88
N PRO A 156 17.05 12.69 8.06
CA PRO A 156 17.01 12.92 6.63
C PRO A 156 15.67 12.42 6.06
N PRO A 157 15.03 13.18 5.16
CA PRO A 157 13.78 12.74 4.55
C PRO A 157 14.03 11.48 3.71
N PRO A 158 13.05 10.57 3.60
CA PRO A 158 13.20 9.41 2.75
C PRO A 158 13.38 9.79 1.27
N ASP A 159 14.28 9.10 0.57
CA ASP A 159 14.66 9.35 -0.83
C ASP A 159 14.93 8.03 -1.59
N TRP A 160 15.27 8.12 -2.88
CA TRP A 160 15.55 6.99 -3.76
C TRP A 160 16.64 6.04 -3.24
N ASP A 161 17.66 6.57 -2.57
CA ASP A 161 18.76 5.79 -2.00
C ASP A 161 18.27 4.81 -0.92
N ASP A 162 17.10 5.07 -0.30
CA ASP A 162 16.53 4.17 0.70
C ASP A 162 16.05 2.86 0.10
N LEU A 163 15.67 2.85 -1.19
CA LEU A 163 15.11 1.66 -1.86
C LEU A 163 16.16 0.56 -2.05
N GLU A 164 17.44 0.90 -2.01
CA GLU A 164 18.53 -0.08 -2.13
C GLU A 164 18.71 -0.88 -0.82
N ARG A 165 18.22 -0.35 0.31
CA ARG A 165 18.36 -0.99 1.62
C ARG A 165 17.47 -2.22 1.74
N ALA A 166 17.98 -3.23 2.44
CA ALA A 166 17.30 -4.52 2.58
C ALA A 166 16.01 -4.43 3.42
N ASP A 167 15.98 -3.55 4.41
CA ASP A 167 14.84 -3.27 5.29
C ASP A 167 13.69 -2.53 4.59
N HIS A 168 13.95 -1.87 3.46
CA HIS A 168 12.91 -1.27 2.62
C HIS A 168 12.09 -2.30 1.83
N ARG A 169 12.62 -3.52 1.67
CA ARG A 169 12.00 -4.57 0.86
C ARG A 169 10.83 -5.19 1.61
N VAL A 170 9.70 -5.28 0.92
CA VAL A 170 8.48 -5.89 1.48
C VAL A 170 8.33 -7.30 0.92
N PRO A 171 8.42 -8.35 1.74
CA PRO A 171 8.24 -9.72 1.26
C PRO A 171 6.77 -9.96 0.81
N PRO A 172 6.55 -10.83 -0.19
CA PRO A 172 5.21 -11.17 -0.70
C PRO A 172 4.41 -12.05 0.25
N VAL A 173 5.06 -12.64 1.24
CA VAL A 173 4.47 -13.56 2.22
C VAL A 173 4.70 -12.98 3.61
N GLU A 174 3.63 -12.89 4.37
CA GLU A 174 3.64 -12.41 5.76
C GLU A 174 4.31 -13.46 6.69
N PRO A 175 4.72 -13.08 7.91
CA PRO A 175 5.37 -14.02 8.84
C PRO A 175 4.55 -15.27 9.20
N ASP A 176 3.23 -15.21 9.06
CA ASP A 176 2.31 -16.33 9.28
C ASP A 176 2.13 -17.24 8.05
N GLY A 177 2.81 -16.93 6.94
CA GLY A 177 2.74 -17.67 5.68
C GLY A 177 1.62 -17.24 4.75
N SER A 178 0.80 -16.25 5.12
CA SER A 178 -0.26 -15.71 4.27
C SER A 178 0.28 -14.79 3.17
N TRP A 179 -0.48 -14.64 2.08
CA TRP A 179 -0.13 -13.69 1.02
C TRP A 179 -0.32 -12.24 1.50
N SER A 180 0.66 -11.39 1.23
CA SER A 180 0.64 -10.01 1.69
C SER A 180 -0.46 -9.18 1.02
N ARG A 181 -1.31 -8.57 1.87
CA ARG A 181 -2.38 -7.66 1.43
C ARG A 181 -1.83 -6.37 0.84
N ARG A 182 -0.65 -5.94 1.29
CA ARG A 182 0.09 -4.85 0.68
C ARG A 182 0.49 -5.18 -0.75
N TRP A 183 0.94 -6.41 -1.01
CA TRP A 183 1.28 -6.87 -2.37
C TRP A 183 0.06 -6.95 -3.28
N GLU A 184 -1.05 -7.53 -2.78
CA GLU A 184 -2.31 -7.60 -3.53
C GLU A 184 -2.76 -6.20 -4.00
N ALA A 185 -2.78 -5.23 -3.08
CA ALA A 185 -3.11 -3.85 -3.39
C ALA A 185 -2.14 -3.20 -4.38
N ALA A 186 -0.82 -3.36 -4.15
CA ALA A 186 0.20 -2.75 -4.98
C ALA A 186 0.16 -3.25 -6.43
N LEU A 187 -0.03 -4.56 -6.62
CA LEU A 187 -0.18 -5.16 -7.94
C LEU A 187 -1.48 -4.71 -8.62
N GLY A 188 -2.59 -4.63 -7.89
CA GLY A 188 -3.87 -4.12 -8.41
C GLY A 188 -3.78 -2.67 -8.89
N VAL A 189 -3.14 -1.80 -8.10
CA VAL A 189 -2.91 -0.39 -8.48
C VAL A 189 -1.99 -0.28 -9.70
N ALA A 190 -0.88 -1.03 -9.72
CA ALA A 190 0.04 -1.04 -10.86
C ALA A 190 -0.66 -1.54 -12.15
N LEU A 191 -1.52 -2.56 -12.04
CA LEU A 191 -2.30 -3.06 -13.17
C LEU A 191 -3.29 -2.01 -13.69
N ALA A 192 -4.00 -1.30 -12.81
CA ALA A 192 -4.91 -0.23 -13.22
C ALA A 192 -4.16 0.88 -13.99
N HIS A 193 -2.97 1.26 -13.51
CA HIS A 193 -2.10 2.20 -14.22
C HIS A 193 -1.61 1.65 -15.56
N LEU A 194 -1.26 0.36 -15.62
CA LEU A 194 -0.83 -0.27 -16.86
C LEU A 194 -1.94 -0.21 -17.91
N VAL A 195 -3.16 -0.63 -17.56
CA VAL A 195 -4.33 -0.56 -18.45
C VAL A 195 -4.55 0.86 -18.96
N ALA A 196 -4.53 1.85 -18.06
CA ALA A 196 -4.72 3.25 -18.41
C ALA A 196 -3.64 3.78 -19.37
N VAL A 197 -2.37 3.44 -19.13
CA VAL A 197 -1.24 3.90 -19.94
C VAL A 197 -1.18 3.23 -21.31
N THR A 198 -1.65 1.98 -21.41
CA THR A 198 -1.57 1.21 -22.66
C THR A 198 -2.75 1.44 -23.60
N GLU A 199 -3.83 2.10 -23.15
CA GLU A 199 -5.03 2.36 -23.96
C GLU A 199 -5.52 1.09 -24.69
N ASP A 200 -5.70 0.01 -23.94
CA ASP A 200 -6.09 -1.33 -24.45
C ASP A 200 -5.10 -1.99 -25.43
N ARG A 201 -3.85 -1.53 -25.52
CA ARG A 201 -2.83 -2.24 -26.32
C ARG A 201 -2.35 -3.52 -25.62
N PRO A 202 -2.06 -4.59 -26.37
CA PRO A 202 -1.46 -5.79 -25.80
C PRO A 202 -0.08 -5.49 -25.22
N VAL A 203 0.25 -6.10 -24.08
CA VAL A 203 1.52 -5.89 -23.37
C VAL A 203 2.31 -7.18 -23.27
N ASP A 204 3.60 -7.11 -23.59
CA ASP A 204 4.56 -8.18 -23.42
C ASP A 204 5.37 -7.98 -22.13
N LEU A 205 5.22 -8.94 -21.22
CA LEU A 205 5.89 -8.96 -19.92
C LEU A 205 7.30 -9.55 -20.03
N PRO A 206 8.25 -9.12 -19.20
CA PRO A 206 9.57 -9.75 -19.14
C PRO A 206 9.48 -11.11 -18.47
N ALA A 207 10.34 -12.06 -18.87
CA ALA A 207 10.47 -13.33 -18.17
C ALA A 207 10.84 -13.12 -16.68
N GLY A 208 10.36 -14.00 -15.81
CA GLY A 208 10.63 -13.98 -14.37
C GLY A 208 9.46 -13.46 -13.52
N PRO A 209 9.73 -12.98 -12.28
CA PRO A 209 8.71 -12.72 -11.28
C PRO A 209 7.60 -11.74 -11.71
N VAL A 210 7.94 -10.74 -12.53
CA VAL A 210 6.94 -9.78 -13.05
C VAL A 210 5.90 -10.48 -13.92
N ALA A 211 6.31 -11.39 -14.81
CA ALA A 211 5.36 -12.17 -15.62
C ALA A 211 4.56 -13.17 -14.77
N GLU A 212 5.18 -13.79 -13.77
CA GLU A 212 4.49 -14.73 -12.87
C GLU A 212 3.37 -14.04 -12.07
N LEU A 213 3.62 -12.81 -11.60
CA LEU A 213 2.69 -12.06 -10.76
C LEU A 213 1.60 -11.33 -11.56
N LEU A 214 1.98 -10.68 -12.67
CA LEU A 214 1.04 -9.86 -13.45
C LEU A 214 0.43 -10.60 -14.64
N GLY A 215 1.01 -11.71 -15.09
CA GLY A 215 0.64 -12.37 -16.35
C GLY A 215 -0.81 -12.80 -16.42
N HIS A 216 -1.34 -13.39 -15.34
CA HIS A 216 -2.75 -13.79 -15.29
C HIS A 216 -3.69 -12.58 -15.40
N ALA A 217 -3.39 -11.50 -14.67
CA ALA A 217 -4.22 -10.31 -14.69
C ALA A 217 -4.12 -9.55 -16.02
N VAL A 218 -2.92 -9.43 -16.59
CA VAL A 218 -2.71 -8.86 -17.93
C VAL A 218 -3.49 -9.65 -18.99
N GLY A 219 -3.45 -10.98 -18.96
CA GLY A 219 -4.23 -11.81 -19.89
C GLY A 219 -5.75 -11.71 -19.70
N ARG A 220 -6.22 -11.25 -18.54
CA ARG A 220 -7.64 -11.03 -18.24
C ARG A 220 -8.14 -9.65 -18.65
N TYR A 221 -7.33 -8.61 -18.45
CA TYR A 221 -7.77 -7.22 -18.59
C TYR A 221 -7.25 -6.52 -19.85
N LEU A 222 -6.23 -7.07 -20.52
CA LEU A 222 -5.72 -6.54 -21.78
C LEU A 222 -5.94 -7.54 -22.92
N PRO A 223 -5.99 -7.09 -24.19
CA PRO A 223 -6.22 -7.99 -25.31
C PRO A 223 -5.21 -9.13 -25.43
N THR A 224 -5.74 -10.32 -25.73
CA THR A 224 -4.98 -11.54 -25.99
C THR A 224 -5.04 -11.90 -27.48
N GLY A 225 -3.91 -12.29 -28.09
CA GLY A 225 -3.81 -12.63 -29.51
C GLY A 225 -2.38 -12.47 -30.05
N PRO A 226 -2.02 -12.97 -31.25
CA PRO A 226 -0.70 -12.80 -31.87
C PRO A 226 -0.40 -11.31 -32.14
N ARG A 227 0.82 -10.86 -31.79
CA ARG A 227 1.07 -9.43 -31.48
C ARG A 227 2.07 -8.72 -32.39
N PRO A 228 1.71 -8.35 -33.63
CA PRO A 228 2.35 -7.20 -34.26
C PRO A 228 2.02 -5.96 -33.40
N GLY A 229 3.03 -5.30 -32.84
CA GLY A 229 2.88 -4.01 -32.15
C GLY A 229 2.49 -4.06 -30.66
N ALA A 230 2.75 -5.16 -29.94
CA ALA A 230 2.61 -5.16 -28.49
C ALA A 230 3.64 -4.28 -27.79
N TRP A 231 3.17 -3.65 -26.72
CA TRP A 231 3.99 -2.79 -25.89
C TRP A 231 4.83 -3.62 -24.93
N SER A 232 6.14 -3.40 -24.96
CA SER A 232 7.08 -4.04 -24.06
C SER A 232 7.07 -3.36 -22.69
N LEU A 233 6.91 -4.14 -21.61
CA LEU A 233 7.06 -3.68 -20.24
C LEU A 233 8.40 -4.16 -19.66
N ARG A 234 9.16 -3.30 -18.98
CA ARG A 234 10.35 -3.72 -18.20
C ARG A 234 10.43 -3.01 -16.86
N LEU A 235 11.01 -3.70 -15.87
CA LEU A 235 11.36 -3.11 -14.59
C LEU A 235 12.51 -2.10 -14.77
N ALA A 236 12.42 -0.93 -14.14
CA ALA A 236 13.48 0.07 -14.06
C ALA A 236 13.36 0.90 -12.77
N GLY A 237 14.43 1.57 -12.36
CA GLY A 237 14.43 2.41 -11.17
C GLY A 237 15.83 2.81 -10.71
N PRO A 238 15.97 3.37 -9.50
CA PRO A 238 17.27 3.62 -8.89
C PRO A 238 18.16 2.37 -8.92
N GLY A 239 19.43 2.51 -9.32
CA GLY A 239 20.36 1.39 -9.48
C GLY A 239 20.09 0.43 -10.66
N ILE A 240 18.94 0.53 -11.35
CA ILE A 240 18.59 -0.31 -12.50
C ILE A 240 18.42 0.54 -13.75
N HIS A 241 19.43 0.49 -14.63
CA HIS A 241 19.35 1.19 -15.91
C HIS A 241 18.30 0.57 -16.84
N PRO A 242 17.46 1.38 -17.50
CA PRO A 242 16.52 0.87 -18.48
C PRO A 242 17.29 0.24 -19.67
N PRO A 243 16.81 -0.89 -20.20
CA PRO A 243 17.45 -1.52 -21.36
C PRO A 243 17.41 -0.60 -22.58
N ARG A 244 18.36 -0.82 -23.50
CA ARG A 244 18.43 -0.15 -24.81
C ARG A 244 18.21 -1.20 -25.91
N PRO A 245 17.21 -1.03 -26.81
CA PRO A 245 16.29 0.11 -26.93
C PRO A 245 15.32 0.22 -25.74
N ARG A 246 14.86 1.46 -25.47
CA ARG A 246 13.92 1.77 -24.39
C ARG A 246 12.60 1.02 -24.63
N PRO A 247 12.10 0.24 -23.66
CA PRO A 247 10.82 -0.46 -23.79
C PRO A 247 9.67 0.54 -23.79
N ASP A 248 8.50 0.15 -24.28
CA ASP A 248 7.33 1.04 -24.40
C ASP A 248 6.83 1.54 -23.04
N VAL A 249 6.93 0.71 -22.01
CA VAL A 249 6.51 1.04 -20.63
C VAL A 249 7.57 0.60 -19.63
N LEU A 250 7.82 1.45 -18.63
CA LEU A 250 8.66 1.12 -17.47
C LEU A 250 7.82 0.86 -16.23
N LEU A 251 8.02 -0.26 -15.55
CA LEU A 251 7.51 -0.53 -14.20
C LEU A 251 8.52 0.02 -13.18
N VAL A 252 8.13 1.06 -12.45
CA VAL A 252 9.04 1.91 -11.66
C VAL A 252 8.56 2.09 -10.23
N PRO A 253 9.44 2.35 -9.25
CA PRO A 253 9.01 2.60 -7.88
C PRO A 253 8.36 3.99 -7.73
N ARG A 254 7.53 4.12 -6.71
CA ARG A 254 7.09 5.43 -6.19
C ARG A 254 8.11 5.99 -5.20
N HIS A 255 8.24 7.30 -5.16
CA HIS A 255 9.10 7.98 -4.19
C HIS A 255 8.51 7.83 -2.77
N PRO A 256 9.30 7.44 -1.75
CA PRO A 256 8.78 7.17 -0.41
C PRO A 256 8.20 8.43 0.28
N LEU A 257 8.78 9.61 0.05
CA LEU A 257 8.24 10.88 0.52
C LEU A 257 7.10 11.47 -0.34
N THR A 258 7.28 11.57 -1.66
CA THR A 258 6.37 12.35 -2.52
C THR A 258 5.30 11.51 -3.19
N GLY A 259 5.50 10.20 -3.29
CA GLY A 259 4.64 9.28 -4.02
C GLY A 259 4.73 9.41 -5.55
N ALA A 260 5.60 10.29 -6.06
CA ALA A 260 5.81 10.47 -7.49
C ALA A 260 6.49 9.23 -8.09
N PRO A 261 6.13 8.81 -9.32
CA PRO A 261 6.84 7.73 -10.00
C PRO A 261 8.28 8.16 -10.30
N TRP A 262 9.23 7.22 -10.13
CA TRP A 262 10.59 7.42 -10.61
C TRP A 262 10.60 7.57 -12.14
N ARG A 263 11.47 8.45 -12.65
CA ARG A 263 11.67 8.65 -14.09
C ARG A 263 13.16 8.74 -14.41
N PRO A 264 13.62 8.11 -15.50
CA PRO A 264 14.97 8.35 -16.00
C PRO A 264 15.14 9.84 -16.39
N PRO A 265 16.31 10.46 -16.12
CA PRO A 265 16.57 11.83 -16.54
C PRO A 265 16.39 12.00 -18.05
N GLY A 266 15.57 12.98 -18.46
CA GLY A 266 15.29 13.26 -19.86
C GLY A 266 14.33 12.28 -20.55
N ASP A 267 13.76 11.30 -19.84
CA ASP A 267 12.76 10.37 -20.37
C ASP A 267 11.33 10.78 -19.93
N ALA A 268 10.52 11.17 -20.92
CA ALA A 268 9.10 11.49 -20.74
C ALA A 268 8.17 10.32 -21.10
N GLY A 269 8.72 9.14 -21.36
CA GLY A 269 7.98 7.96 -21.76
C GLY A 269 6.98 7.46 -20.71
N ALA A 270 6.15 6.52 -21.14
CA ALA A 270 5.17 5.83 -20.31
C ALA A 270 5.83 5.08 -19.14
N VAL A 271 5.29 5.29 -17.94
CA VAL A 271 5.72 4.62 -16.70
C VAL A 271 4.50 4.15 -15.91
N VAL A 272 4.64 3.03 -15.23
CA VAL A 272 3.66 2.45 -14.32
C VAL A 272 4.26 2.45 -12.92
N PRO A 273 3.70 3.21 -11.96
CA PRO A 273 4.18 3.22 -10.60
C PRO A 273 3.84 1.92 -9.87
N LEU A 274 4.78 1.45 -9.05
CA LEU A 274 4.62 0.36 -8.11
C LEU A 274 4.98 0.84 -6.70
N ASP A 275 4.38 0.23 -5.67
CA ASP A 275 4.81 0.41 -4.28
C ASP A 275 6.33 0.25 -4.16
N SER A 276 6.99 1.16 -3.45
CA SER A 276 8.46 1.21 -3.43
C SER A 276 9.09 -0.01 -2.77
N GLY A 277 8.46 -0.58 -1.74
CA GLY A 277 8.96 -1.76 -1.05
C GLY A 277 8.73 -3.05 -1.84
N VAL A 278 7.58 -3.13 -2.55
CA VAL A 278 7.30 -4.22 -3.50
C VAL A 278 8.26 -4.16 -4.69
N TRP A 279 8.49 -2.96 -5.24
CA TRP A 279 9.46 -2.76 -6.31
C TRP A 279 10.88 -3.14 -5.86
N ALA A 280 11.31 -2.70 -4.67
CA ALA A 280 12.63 -3.01 -4.14
C ALA A 280 12.85 -4.51 -3.95
N TYR A 281 11.80 -5.25 -3.59
CA TYR A 281 11.84 -6.71 -3.53
C TYR A 281 12.01 -7.34 -4.93
N LEU A 282 11.26 -6.87 -5.94
CA LEU A 282 11.39 -7.37 -7.33
C LEU A 282 12.71 -6.99 -8.01
N ALA A 283 13.28 -5.86 -7.62
CA ALA A 283 14.52 -5.30 -8.15
C ALA A 283 15.78 -6.03 -7.65
N ALA A 284 15.70 -6.71 -6.50
CA ALA A 284 16.84 -7.37 -5.89
C ALA A 284 17.10 -8.76 -6.52
N PRO A 285 18.31 -9.03 -7.04
CA PRO A 285 18.69 -10.37 -7.51
C PRO A 285 19.05 -11.28 -6.32
N GLY A 286 18.25 -12.31 -6.02
CA GLY A 286 18.62 -13.34 -5.03
C GLY A 286 17.43 -14.08 -4.41
N GLU A 287 17.67 -15.23 -3.78
CA GLU A 287 16.68 -16.03 -3.07
C GLU A 287 16.25 -15.31 -1.77
N ILE A 288 14.97 -14.95 -1.69
CA ILE A 288 14.41 -14.04 -0.67
C ILE A 288 13.37 -14.76 0.21
N SER A 289 13.47 -16.09 0.28
CA SER A 289 12.64 -16.87 1.20
C SER A 289 12.92 -16.42 2.63
N PRO A 290 11.90 -16.04 3.42
CA PRO A 290 12.09 -15.78 4.83
C PRO A 290 12.73 -17.02 5.45
N THR A 291 13.96 -16.87 5.93
CA THR A 291 14.64 -17.97 6.62
C THR A 291 13.93 -18.10 7.97
N PRO A 292 13.33 -19.25 8.31
CA PRO A 292 12.66 -19.38 9.59
C PRO A 292 13.64 -19.07 10.72
N ALA A 293 13.23 -18.25 11.68
CA ALA A 293 14.04 -17.94 12.86
C ALA A 293 14.35 -19.19 13.72
N THR A 294 13.64 -20.29 13.48
CA THR A 294 13.83 -21.59 14.12
C THR A 294 14.34 -22.65 13.13
N GLY A 295 15.61 -23.01 13.27
CA GLY A 295 16.15 -24.29 12.81
C GLY A 295 16.83 -24.26 11.43
N SER A 296 18.16 -24.25 11.45
CA SER A 296 18.99 -24.62 10.30
C SER A 296 18.67 -26.06 9.85
N SER A 297 17.85 -26.20 8.82
CA SER A 297 17.70 -27.46 8.09
C SER A 297 18.97 -27.68 7.26
N ARG A 298 19.78 -28.67 7.64
CA ARG A 298 20.89 -29.15 6.81
C ARG A 298 20.32 -29.62 5.47
N ARG A 299 20.83 -29.08 4.36
CA ARG A 299 20.61 -29.59 3.00
C ARG A 299 20.79 -31.11 2.99
N ALA A 300 19.70 -31.85 2.83
CA ALA A 300 19.77 -33.22 2.31
C ALA A 300 19.78 -33.12 0.79
N SER A 301 20.97 -33.26 0.20
CA SER A 301 21.14 -33.48 -1.23
C SER A 301 20.38 -34.76 -1.61
N CYS A 302 19.32 -34.63 -2.42
CA CYS A 302 18.69 -35.78 -3.05
C CYS A 302 19.60 -36.24 -4.19
N ALA A 303 20.51 -37.16 -3.90
CA ALA A 303 21.28 -37.87 -4.91
C ALA A 303 20.41 -39.02 -5.44
N THR A 304 20.05 -38.91 -6.71
CA THR A 304 19.44 -39.93 -7.55
C THR A 304 20.32 -41.18 -7.57
N THR A 305 19.81 -42.37 -7.17
CA THR A 305 20.08 -43.65 -7.87
C THR A 305 19.39 -44.89 -7.26
N THR A 306 18.65 -45.60 -8.13
CA THR A 306 18.41 -47.06 -8.20
C THR A 306 17.07 -47.62 -7.66
N PRO A 307 16.35 -48.46 -8.44
CA PRO A 307 14.95 -48.83 -8.19
C PRO A 307 14.78 -50.08 -7.31
N CYS A 308 13.65 -50.13 -6.60
CA CYS A 308 13.20 -51.28 -5.81
C CYS A 308 13.08 -52.56 -6.64
N ARG A 309 13.96 -53.53 -6.38
CA ARG A 309 13.69 -54.96 -6.67
C ARG A 309 12.77 -55.51 -5.59
N ARG A 310 11.60 -56.02 -6.01
CA ARG A 310 10.80 -56.96 -5.22
C ARG A 310 11.58 -58.27 -5.05
N ALA A 311 11.48 -58.87 -3.87
CA ALA A 311 11.77 -60.29 -3.66
C ALA A 311 10.70 -60.93 -2.73
N PRO A 312 10.47 -62.25 -2.87
CA PRO A 312 9.20 -62.92 -2.55
C PRO A 312 9.19 -63.56 -1.15
N GLY A 313 8.00 -63.98 -0.71
CA GLY A 313 7.77 -64.60 0.59
C GLY A 313 8.35 -66.00 0.79
N ALA A 314 8.50 -66.36 2.06
CA ALA A 314 8.52 -67.69 2.70
C ALA A 314 8.83 -67.41 4.20
N ARG A 315 8.14 -67.91 5.22
CA ARG A 315 7.17 -69.00 5.41
C ARG A 315 6.13 -68.56 6.44
#